data_AF-A0A933VG58-F1
#
_entry.id   AF-A0A933VG58-F1
#
_cell.length_a   1.000
_cell.length_b   1.000
_cell.length_c   1.000
_cell.angle_alpha   90.00
_cell.angle_beta   90.00
_cell.angle_gamma   90.00
#
_symmetry.space_group_name_H-M   'P 1'
#
loop_
_entity.id
_entity.type
_entity.pdbx_description
1 polymer ?
#
loop_
_entity_poly.entity_id
_entity_poly.type
_entity_poly.pdbx_seq_one_letter_code
_entity_poly.pdbx_strand_id
1 'polypeptide(L)'
;NTLAIYTFLSDVEYQVRAHFEWNLHRPELEEDRVEGKHYAIAKRMLELGGRQDIFLGTRDCQGYVETCTYGSETGHYDDAGELAYGLMFHGFDYPDETGENSLQARLWKPVMVNGYIQFERPEDCTIRKFIRPMAPKKFGKDKLRDVAQEATDLGV
;
A
#
# COMPACT_ATOMS: atom_id res chain seq x y z
N ASN A 1 14.04 24.31 -18.66
CA ASN A 1 13.73 24.48 -17.22
C ASN A 1 14.15 23.22 -16.49
N THR A 2 15.31 23.24 -15.82
CA THR A 2 15.95 22.05 -15.21
C THR A 2 16.42 22.25 -13.77
N LEU A 3 16.33 23.48 -13.24
CA LEU A 3 16.55 23.73 -11.81
C LEU A 3 15.19 23.82 -11.13
N ALA A 4 14.84 22.77 -10.40
CA ALA A 4 13.76 22.74 -9.44
C ALA A 4 14.36 22.39 -8.07
N ILE A 5 13.83 23.01 -7.01
CA ILE A 5 14.25 22.72 -5.64
C ILE A 5 13.25 21.71 -5.08
N TYR A 6 13.74 20.52 -4.72
CA TYR A 6 12.98 19.49 -4.04
C TYR A 6 13.51 19.33 -2.62
N THR A 7 12.61 19.17 -1.65
CA THR A 7 12.97 18.88 -0.25
C THR A 7 12.54 17.45 0.03
N PHE A 8 13.51 16.61 0.42
CA PHE A 8 13.29 15.21 0.71
C PHE A 8 13.41 14.93 2.20
N LEU A 9 12.73 13.89 2.67
CA LEU A 9 13.09 13.25 3.92
C LEU A 9 14.45 12.57 3.76
N SER A 10 15.20 12.48 4.85
CA SER A 10 16.54 11.90 4.87
C SER A 10 16.64 10.94 6.03
N ASP A 11 17.36 9.82 5.80
CA ASP A 11 17.64 8.79 6.81
C ASP A 11 16.37 8.30 7.53
N VAL A 12 15.45 7.73 6.73
CA VAL A 12 14.13 7.29 7.21
C VAL A 12 14.09 5.79 7.37
N GLU A 13 13.38 5.35 8.40
CA GLU A 13 13.08 3.95 8.69
C GLU A 13 11.64 3.83 9.17
N TYR A 14 10.93 2.79 8.74
CA TYR A 14 9.54 2.55 9.11
C TYR A 14 9.29 1.07 9.34
N GLN A 15 8.64 0.75 10.45
CA GLN A 15 7.98 -0.55 10.62
C GLN A 15 6.54 -0.42 10.12
N VAL A 16 6.12 -1.34 9.24
CA VAL A 16 4.78 -1.33 8.65
C VAL A 16 4.06 -2.63 9.00
N ARG A 17 2.89 -2.52 9.60
CA ARG A 17 1.98 -3.65 9.83
C ARG A 17 0.81 -3.54 8.86
N ALA A 18 0.63 -4.57 8.04
CA ALA A 18 -0.44 -4.65 7.06
C ALA A 18 -0.97 -6.09 6.96
N HIS A 19 -2.12 -6.24 6.32
CA HIS A 19 -2.72 -7.51 5.94
C HIS A 19 -3.31 -7.40 4.53
N PHE A 20 -3.68 -8.53 3.94
CA PHE A 20 -4.43 -8.56 2.68
C PHE A 20 -5.87 -9.04 2.94
N GLU A 21 -6.80 -8.54 2.14
CA GLU A 21 -8.19 -8.98 2.07
C GLU A 21 -8.49 -9.40 0.63
N TRP A 22 -9.46 -10.30 0.43
CA TRP A 22 -9.85 -10.70 -0.93
C TRP A 22 -10.52 -9.55 -1.67
N ASN A 23 -10.12 -9.33 -2.92
CA ASN A 23 -10.79 -8.37 -3.78
C ASN A 23 -12.15 -8.92 -4.26
N LEU A 24 -13.23 -8.48 -3.61
CA LEU A 24 -14.60 -8.89 -3.94
C LEU A 24 -15.12 -8.25 -5.24
N HIS A 25 -14.47 -7.20 -5.75
CA HIS A 25 -14.80 -6.61 -7.06
C HIS A 25 -14.31 -7.47 -8.25
N ARG A 26 -13.57 -8.55 -7.97
CA ARG A 26 -13.05 -9.51 -8.96
C ARG A 26 -13.65 -10.90 -8.72
N PRO A 27 -14.95 -11.10 -8.99
CA PRO A 27 -15.58 -12.41 -8.81
C PRO A 27 -14.95 -13.49 -9.70
N GLU A 28 -14.36 -13.12 -10.83
CA GLU A 28 -13.68 -14.03 -11.75
C GLU A 28 -12.41 -14.70 -11.17
N LEU A 29 -11.93 -14.22 -10.02
CA LEU A 29 -10.77 -14.73 -9.28
C LEU A 29 -11.15 -15.49 -8.01
N GLU A 30 -12.43 -15.81 -7.81
CA GLU A 30 -12.90 -16.49 -6.61
C GLU A 30 -12.18 -17.83 -6.36
N GLU A 31 -11.89 -18.58 -7.42
CA GLU A 31 -11.17 -19.86 -7.35
C GLU A 31 -9.70 -19.71 -6.89
N ASP A 32 -9.11 -18.51 -7.02
CA ASP A 32 -7.73 -18.24 -6.60
C ASP A 32 -7.63 -17.64 -5.18
N ARG A 33 -8.75 -17.53 -4.45
CA ARG A 33 -8.80 -17.04 -3.07
C ARG A 33 -8.32 -18.09 -2.06
N VAL A 34 -7.06 -18.51 -2.20
CA VAL A 34 -6.43 -19.55 -1.38
C VAL A 34 -5.47 -18.91 -0.39
N GLU A 35 -5.88 -18.77 0.86
CA GLU A 35 -5.11 -18.04 1.90
C GLU A 35 -3.68 -18.57 2.05
N GLY A 36 -3.51 -19.87 2.25
CA GLY A 36 -2.18 -20.47 2.47
C GLY A 36 -1.21 -20.24 1.32
N LYS A 37 -1.72 -20.21 0.08
CA LYS A 37 -0.95 -19.92 -1.14
C LYS A 37 -0.42 -18.49 -1.13
N HIS A 38 -1.32 -17.52 -0.97
CA HIS A 38 -0.97 -16.10 -1.00
C HIS A 38 -0.13 -15.69 0.21
N TYR A 39 -0.42 -16.22 1.40
CA TYR A 39 0.36 -15.98 2.61
C TYR A 39 1.80 -16.50 2.48
N ALA A 40 1.98 -17.74 2.01
CA ALA A 40 3.32 -18.32 1.84
C ALA A 40 4.16 -17.54 0.82
N ILE A 41 3.56 -17.11 -0.29
CA ILE A 41 4.24 -16.29 -1.30
C ILE A 41 4.59 -14.92 -0.71
N ALA A 42 3.65 -14.23 -0.06
CA ALA A 42 3.88 -12.91 0.53
C ALA A 42 5.01 -12.96 1.58
N LYS A 43 4.98 -13.96 2.46
CA LYS A 43 6.02 -14.18 3.47
C LYS A 43 7.39 -14.40 2.83
N ARG A 44 7.48 -15.33 1.86
CA ARG A 44 8.73 -15.63 1.16
C ARG A 44 9.27 -14.40 0.41
N MET A 45 8.42 -13.63 -0.25
CA MET A 45 8.85 -12.43 -0.97
C MET A 45 9.35 -11.36 -0.01
N LEU A 46 8.72 -11.20 1.17
CA LEU A 46 9.20 -10.27 2.18
C LEU A 46 10.58 -10.69 2.73
N GLU A 47 10.79 -11.99 2.99
CA GLU A 47 12.09 -12.54 3.41
C GLU A 47 13.20 -12.35 2.36
N LEU A 48 12.84 -12.21 1.08
CA LEU A 48 13.77 -11.99 -0.03
C LEU A 48 13.94 -10.51 -0.43
N GLY A 49 13.36 -9.57 0.33
CA GLY A 49 13.47 -8.14 0.06
C GLY A 49 12.48 -7.60 -0.98
N GLY A 50 11.45 -8.37 -1.30
CA GLY A 50 10.42 -8.05 -2.27
C GLY A 50 10.67 -8.62 -3.67
N ARG A 51 9.63 -8.56 -4.51
CA ARG A 51 9.71 -9.03 -5.92
C ARG A 51 10.11 -7.92 -6.89
N GLN A 52 9.98 -6.66 -6.48
CA GLN A 52 10.20 -5.47 -7.29
C GLN A 52 11.06 -4.47 -6.53
N ASP A 53 11.72 -3.58 -7.25
CA ASP A 53 12.45 -2.46 -6.64
C ASP A 53 11.52 -1.62 -5.76
N ILE A 54 12.02 -1.25 -4.58
CA ILE A 54 11.27 -0.48 -3.59
C ILE A 54 11.60 1.01 -3.76
N PHE A 55 10.57 1.85 -3.83
CA PHE A 55 10.70 3.30 -3.97
C PHE A 55 9.92 4.02 -2.87
N LEU A 56 10.56 5.00 -2.23
CA LEU A 56 9.96 5.87 -1.22
C LEU A 56 9.40 7.12 -1.91
N GLY A 57 8.23 6.96 -2.56
CA GLY A 57 7.47 8.04 -3.18
C GLY A 57 7.91 8.46 -4.58
N THR A 58 9.22 8.43 -4.90
CA THR A 58 9.72 8.75 -6.26
C THR A 58 10.80 7.76 -6.71
N ARG A 59 11.08 7.72 -8.02
CA ARG A 59 12.10 6.82 -8.61
C ARG A 59 13.52 7.13 -8.12
N ASP A 60 13.78 8.37 -7.71
CA ASP A 60 15.11 8.80 -7.24
C ASP A 60 15.35 8.40 -5.76
N CYS A 61 14.32 7.92 -5.06
CA CYS A 61 14.38 7.53 -3.66
C CYS A 61 14.22 6.00 -3.52
N GLN A 62 15.21 5.24 -3.99
CA GLN A 62 15.22 3.78 -3.85
C GLN A 62 15.47 3.37 -2.39
N GLY A 63 14.76 2.34 -1.93
CA GLY A 63 14.93 1.73 -0.60
C GLY A 63 14.96 0.21 -0.67
N TYR A 64 14.77 -0.43 0.47
CA TYR A 64 14.63 -1.89 0.60
C TYR A 64 13.58 -2.21 1.66
N VAL A 65 13.21 -3.49 1.76
CA VAL A 65 12.34 -4.00 2.82
C VAL A 65 12.96 -5.24 3.42
N GLU A 66 12.66 -5.49 4.69
CA GLU A 66 13.02 -6.72 5.39
C GLU A 66 11.92 -7.11 6.38
N THR A 67 11.96 -8.34 6.86
CA THR A 67 11.06 -8.81 7.92
C THR A 67 11.47 -8.19 9.25
N CYS A 68 10.52 -7.60 9.97
CA CYS A 68 10.72 -7.13 11.34
C CYS A 68 9.60 -7.61 12.26
N THR A 69 9.86 -7.59 13.58
CA THR A 69 8.80 -7.74 14.57
C THR A 69 8.24 -6.35 14.87
N TYR A 70 6.97 -6.13 14.55
CA TYR A 70 6.37 -4.80 14.70
C TYR A 70 6.40 -4.31 16.16
N GLY A 71 6.99 -3.15 16.40
CA GLY A 71 7.17 -2.53 17.71
C GLY A 71 8.29 -3.12 18.56
N SER A 72 9.20 -3.93 17.99
CA SER A 72 10.29 -4.54 18.78
C SER A 72 11.50 -3.64 19.01
N GLU A 73 11.64 -2.58 18.22
CA GLU A 73 12.81 -1.69 18.24
C GLU A 73 12.43 -0.34 18.85
N THR A 74 13.41 0.33 19.45
CA THR A 74 13.21 1.68 19.97
C THR A 74 13.14 2.68 18.83
N GLY A 75 12.02 3.39 18.74
CA GLY A 75 11.82 4.47 17.79
C GLY A 75 12.24 5.83 18.36
N HIS A 76 12.56 6.78 17.49
CA HIS A 76 12.83 8.17 17.89
C HIS A 76 11.64 8.81 18.64
N TYR A 77 10.43 8.30 18.40
CA TYR A 77 9.18 8.90 18.86
C TYR A 77 8.49 8.13 20.00
N ASP A 78 9.09 7.10 20.60
CA ASP A 78 8.41 6.18 21.55
C ASP A 78 7.75 6.88 22.76
N ASP A 79 8.21 8.08 23.13
CA ASP A 79 7.66 8.89 24.22
C ASP A 79 7.39 10.35 23.80
N ALA A 80 7.19 10.59 22.50
CA ALA A 80 7.01 11.94 21.97
C ALA A 80 5.59 12.50 22.17
N GLY A 81 4.64 11.70 22.68
CA GLY A 81 3.24 12.08 22.81
C GLY A 81 2.54 12.12 21.45
N GLU A 82 1.68 13.13 21.25
CA GLU A 82 0.89 13.27 20.04
C GLU A 82 1.47 14.32 19.08
N LEU A 83 1.57 13.96 17.79
CA LEU A 83 1.92 14.87 16.70
C LEU A 83 0.83 14.81 15.61
N ALA A 84 0.15 15.93 15.42
CA ALA A 84 -0.86 16.07 14.37
C ALA A 84 -0.24 16.60 13.08
N TYR A 85 -0.41 15.88 11.96
CA TYR A 85 0.11 16.28 10.65
C TYR A 85 -0.82 17.20 9.86
N GLY A 86 -2.01 17.47 10.38
CA GLY A 86 -3.04 18.20 9.65
C GLY A 86 -3.64 17.37 8.52
N LEU A 87 -4.13 18.02 7.46
CA LEU A 87 -4.79 17.34 6.35
C LEU A 87 -3.77 16.68 5.41
N MET A 88 -3.80 15.35 5.31
CA MET A 88 -2.93 14.57 4.44
C MET A 88 -3.71 13.76 3.42
N PHE A 89 -3.03 13.39 2.33
CA PHE A 89 -3.54 12.46 1.34
C PHE A 89 -3.57 11.04 1.91
N HIS A 90 -4.68 10.31 1.71
CA HIS A 90 -4.83 8.91 2.09
C HIS A 90 -4.68 7.99 0.88
N GLY A 91 -5.40 8.28 -0.21
CA GLY A 91 -5.39 7.45 -1.41
C GLY A 91 -6.39 7.93 -2.45
N PHE A 92 -6.50 7.18 -3.54
CA PHE A 92 -7.51 7.42 -4.58
C PHE A 92 -8.63 6.38 -4.50
N ASP A 93 -9.85 6.86 -4.69
CA ASP A 93 -11.04 6.06 -4.98
C ASP A 93 -11.12 5.86 -6.49
N TYR A 94 -10.84 4.63 -6.96
CA TYR A 94 -10.94 4.27 -8.38
C TYR A 94 -12.34 3.75 -8.74
N PRO A 95 -12.81 3.98 -9.98
CA PRO A 95 -14.14 3.55 -10.40
C PRO A 95 -14.45 2.06 -10.27
N ASP A 96 -13.44 1.19 -10.37
CA ASP A 96 -13.61 -0.25 -10.23
C ASP A 96 -13.78 -0.73 -8.78
N GLU A 97 -13.45 0.12 -7.81
CA GLU A 97 -13.64 -0.15 -6.38
C GLU A 97 -14.91 0.53 -5.85
N THR A 98 -15.21 1.75 -6.31
CA THR A 98 -16.38 2.51 -5.81
C THR A 98 -17.66 2.27 -6.58
N GLY A 99 -17.58 1.81 -7.84
CA GLY A 99 -18.72 1.72 -8.75
C GLY A 99 -19.15 3.05 -9.35
N GLU A 100 -18.48 4.16 -9.00
CA GLU A 100 -18.75 5.48 -9.57
C GLU A 100 -17.78 5.81 -10.71
N ASN A 101 -18.27 6.41 -11.80
CA ASN A 101 -17.44 6.82 -12.94
C ASN A 101 -16.62 8.10 -12.66
N SER A 102 -15.95 8.17 -11.53
CA SER A 102 -15.12 9.30 -11.11
C SER A 102 -13.86 8.84 -10.40
N LEU A 103 -12.80 9.64 -10.52
CA LEU A 103 -11.61 9.54 -9.69
C LEU A 103 -11.74 10.56 -8.56
N GLN A 104 -11.70 10.09 -7.31
CA GLN A 104 -11.71 10.96 -6.13
C GLN A 104 -10.44 10.75 -5.31
N ALA A 105 -9.92 11.84 -4.73
CA ALA A 105 -8.86 11.77 -3.72
C ALA A 105 -9.49 11.69 -2.33
N ARG A 106 -9.11 10.67 -1.56
CA ARG A 106 -9.39 10.55 -0.14
C ARG A 106 -8.33 11.32 0.64
N LEU A 107 -8.79 12.15 1.56
CA LEU A 107 -7.96 12.90 2.49
C LEU A 107 -8.36 12.54 3.92
N TRP A 108 -7.43 12.69 4.85
CA TRP A 108 -7.66 12.40 6.26
C TRP A 108 -6.74 13.24 7.13
N LYS A 109 -6.87 13.14 8.46
CA LYS A 109 -6.07 13.92 9.42
C LYS A 109 -5.29 12.99 10.35
N PRO A 110 -4.14 12.44 9.90
CA PRO A 110 -3.36 11.54 10.72
C PRO A 110 -2.81 12.23 11.97
N VAL A 111 -2.82 11.46 13.06
CA VAL A 111 -2.11 11.77 14.30
C VAL A 111 -1.14 10.63 14.55
N MET A 112 0.12 10.97 14.79
CA MET A 112 1.10 10.02 15.31
C MET A 112 1.09 10.09 16.82
N VAL A 113 0.98 8.94 17.47
CA VAL A 113 1.04 8.82 18.93
C VAL A 113 2.21 7.92 19.25
N ASN A 114 3.22 8.45 19.94
CA ASN A 114 4.41 7.71 20.35
C ASN A 114 5.09 6.94 19.20
N GLY A 115 5.18 7.55 18.01
CA GLY A 115 5.77 6.92 16.82
C GLY A 115 4.81 6.08 15.97
N TYR A 116 3.58 5.85 16.43
CA TYR A 116 2.60 5.03 15.72
C TYR A 116 1.58 5.88 14.97
N ILE A 117 1.40 5.61 13.68
CA ILE A 117 0.31 6.14 12.86
C ILE A 117 -0.65 4.99 12.55
N GLN A 118 -1.87 5.08 13.07
CA GLN A 118 -2.93 4.12 12.73
C GLN A 118 -3.77 4.67 11.59
N PHE A 119 -3.74 3.97 10.45
CA PHE A 119 -4.53 4.35 9.28
C PHE A 119 -6.01 4.03 9.46
N GLU A 120 -6.86 4.97 9.07
CA GLU A 120 -8.29 4.72 8.85
C GLU A 120 -8.46 3.80 7.63
N ARG A 121 -9.47 2.91 7.65
CA ARG A 121 -9.81 2.14 6.46
C ARG A 121 -10.30 3.10 5.35
N PRO A 122 -10.07 2.81 4.06
CA PRO A 122 -10.51 3.67 2.96
C PRO A 122 -11.98 4.12 3.02
N GLU A 123 -12.87 3.22 3.46
CA GLU A 123 -14.30 3.46 3.64
C GLU A 123 -14.62 4.44 4.78
N ASP A 124 -13.78 4.49 5.81
CA ASP A 124 -13.97 5.34 7.00
C ASP A 124 -13.49 6.78 6.77
N CYS A 125 -12.66 7.03 5.75
CA CYS A 125 -12.23 8.38 5.41
C CYS A 125 -13.43 9.24 4.99
N THR A 126 -13.66 10.36 5.66
CA THR A 126 -14.83 11.22 5.41
C THR A 126 -14.58 12.35 4.42
N ILE A 127 -13.32 12.73 4.20
CA ILE A 127 -12.96 13.87 3.36
C ILE A 127 -12.60 13.36 1.96
N ARG A 128 -13.47 13.64 0.98
CA ARG A 128 -13.23 13.29 -0.44
C ARG A 128 -13.22 14.53 -1.32
N LYS A 129 -12.33 14.53 -2.31
CA LYS A 129 -12.23 15.56 -3.33
C LYS A 129 -12.33 14.94 -4.71
N PHE A 130 -13.35 15.32 -5.47
CA PHE A 130 -13.45 14.97 -6.88
C PHE A 130 -12.25 15.53 -7.67
N ILE A 131 -11.63 14.67 -8.49
CA ILE A 131 -10.51 15.05 -9.36
C ILE A 131 -10.99 15.21 -10.80
N ARG A 132 -11.57 14.15 -11.37
CA ARG A 132 -12.07 14.12 -12.75
C ARG A 132 -12.98 12.92 -13.01
N PRO A 133 -13.77 12.93 -14.11
CA PRO A 133 -14.43 11.72 -14.59
C PRO A 133 -13.41 10.64 -15.00
N MET A 134 -13.72 9.38 -14.71
CA MET A 134 -12.89 8.24 -15.08
C MET A 134 -13.78 7.00 -15.22
N ALA A 135 -13.55 6.19 -16.26
CA ALA A 135 -14.27 4.93 -16.45
C ALA A 135 -13.46 3.74 -15.85
N PRO A 136 -14.13 2.70 -15.34
CA PRO A 136 -13.47 1.48 -14.85
C PRO A 136 -12.63 0.81 -15.91
N LYS A 137 -11.43 0.35 -15.53
CA LYS A 137 -10.56 -0.41 -16.43
C LYS A 137 -10.90 -1.90 -16.34
N LYS A 138 -11.27 -2.50 -17.47
CA LYS A 138 -11.43 -3.96 -17.58
C LYS A 138 -10.05 -4.61 -17.76
N PHE A 139 -9.69 -5.52 -16.86
CA PHE A 139 -8.56 -6.42 -17.02
C PHE A 139 -9.11 -7.78 -17.48
N GLY A 140 -8.58 -8.32 -18.59
CA GLY A 140 -8.99 -9.63 -19.12
C GLY A 140 -8.13 -10.76 -18.54
N LYS A 141 -8.68 -11.98 -18.47
CA LYS A 141 -7.99 -13.18 -17.97
C LYS A 141 -6.69 -13.49 -18.72
N ASP A 142 -6.59 -13.13 -20.00
CA ASP A 142 -5.41 -13.34 -20.85
C ASP A 142 -4.14 -12.60 -20.38
N LYS A 143 -4.25 -11.71 -19.38
CA LYS A 143 -3.15 -10.94 -18.80
C LYS A 143 -2.86 -11.27 -17.33
N LEU A 144 -3.52 -12.28 -16.78
CA LEU A 144 -3.33 -12.72 -15.40
C LEU A 144 -2.53 -14.02 -15.42
N ARG A 145 -1.40 -14.06 -14.70
CA ARG A 145 -0.69 -15.32 -14.46
C ARG A 145 -1.37 -16.04 -13.31
N ASP A 146 -1.60 -17.33 -13.50
CA ASP A 146 -2.11 -18.20 -12.45
C ASP A 146 -1.06 -18.34 -11.34
N VAL A 147 -1.50 -18.22 -10.08
CA VAL A 147 -0.58 -18.20 -8.94
C VAL A 147 0.01 -19.60 -8.68
N ALA A 148 -0.61 -20.69 -9.16
CA ALA A 148 -0.01 -22.03 -9.09
C ALA A 148 1.11 -22.19 -10.11
N GLN A 149 0.93 -21.65 -11.32
CA GLN A 149 2.00 -21.54 -12.32
C GLN A 149 3.20 -20.76 -11.75
N GLU A 150 2.93 -19.66 -11.03
CA GLU A 150 3.97 -18.86 -10.42
C GLU A 150 4.67 -19.55 -9.23
N ALA A 151 3.92 -20.30 -8.41
CA ALA A 151 4.51 -21.08 -7.32
C ALA A 151 5.49 -22.15 -7.83
N THR A 152 5.13 -22.84 -8.93
CA THR A 152 5.98 -23.85 -9.57
C THR A 152 7.23 -23.25 -10.20
N ASP A 153 7.12 -22.10 -10.87
CA ASP A 153 8.29 -21.38 -11.40
C ASP A 153 9.27 -20.93 -10.28
N LEU A 154 8.75 -20.72 -9.07
CA LEU A 154 9.52 -20.40 -7.87
C LEU A 154 10.01 -21.65 -7.11
N GLY A 155 9.78 -22.85 -7.66
CA GLY A 155 10.27 -24.12 -7.11
C GLY A 155 9.46 -24.67 -5.94
N VAL A 156 8.13 -24.42 -5.90
CA VAL A 156 7.18 -24.99 -4.93
C VAL A 156 6.13 -25.84 -5.63
#